data_AF-A0A1H0SXM1-F1
#
_entry.id   AF-A0A1H0SXM1-F1
#
_cell.length_a   1.000
_cell.length_b   1.000
_cell.length_c   1.000
_cell.angle_alpha   90.00
_cell.angle_beta   90.00
_cell.angle_gamma   90.00
#
_symmetry.space_group_name_H-M   'P 1'
#
loop_
_entity.id
_entity.type
_entity.pdbx_description
1 polymer ?
#
loop_
_entity_poly.entity_id
_entity_poly.type
_entity_poly.pdbx_seq_one_letter_code
_entity_poly.pdbx_strand_id
1 'polypeptide(L)'
;MDTTIKASDVWPPELDAGADRGLWKSTVAAANQALEAAKGMQAAVGQTLKLQHKIMALRDELHRAEAERDMYRDLHARTVDELNHTLDLSPAEWQRLRADNETLQIRHRAYKLLVQHYARIGTPIDPATFAEQRSRVQQHILFQRRKGIPVSVITADDIAFLLR
;
A
#
# COMPACT_ATOMS: atom_id res chain seq x y z
N MET A 1 8.51 -109.18 -28.11
CA MET A 1 8.45 -108.01 -29.00
C MET A 1 7.01 -107.53 -29.03
N ASP A 2 6.89 -106.20 -29.04
CA ASP A 2 5.75 -105.34 -29.35
C ASP A 2 4.59 -105.20 -28.34
N THR A 3 4.67 -104.04 -27.68
CA THR A 3 3.66 -103.32 -26.91
C THR A 3 2.48 -102.86 -27.75
N THR A 4 1.27 -102.89 -27.20
CA THR A 4 0.27 -101.83 -27.47
C THR A 4 -0.65 -101.64 -26.27
N ILE A 5 -0.81 -100.37 -25.94
CA ILE A 5 -1.45 -99.74 -24.79
C ILE A 5 -2.97 -99.98 -24.81
N LYS A 6 -3.56 -100.45 -23.71
CA LYS A 6 -5.03 -100.44 -23.53
C LYS A 6 -5.38 -99.33 -22.54
N ALA A 7 -6.10 -98.34 -23.06
CA ALA A 7 -6.52 -97.14 -22.35
C ALA A 7 -7.34 -97.51 -21.11
N SER A 8 -6.92 -97.02 -19.95
CA SER A 8 -7.73 -96.97 -18.74
C SER A 8 -8.85 -95.95 -18.98
N ASP A 9 -10.03 -96.49 -19.26
CA ASP A 9 -11.29 -95.76 -19.34
C ASP A 9 -11.69 -95.34 -17.92
N VAL A 10 -11.11 -94.25 -17.43
CA VAL A 10 -11.48 -93.61 -16.17
C VAL A 10 -11.87 -92.18 -16.52
N TRP A 11 -13.17 -92.01 -16.79
CA TRP A 11 -13.83 -90.71 -16.79
C TRP A 11 -13.54 -90.03 -15.43
N PRO A 12 -13.14 -88.75 -15.39
CA PRO A 12 -12.94 -88.07 -14.11
C PRO A 12 -14.26 -88.05 -13.34
N PRO A 13 -14.23 -88.17 -11.99
CA PRO A 13 -15.47 -88.18 -11.20
C PRO A 13 -16.24 -86.92 -11.56
N GLU A 14 -17.51 -87.09 -11.93
CA GLU A 14 -18.41 -85.97 -12.20
C GLU A 14 -18.32 -85.02 -11.02
N LEU A 15 -17.63 -83.89 -11.23
CA LEU A 15 -17.70 -82.75 -10.34
C LEU A 15 -19.18 -82.40 -10.29
N ASP A 16 -19.77 -82.69 -9.15
CA ASP A 16 -21.14 -82.42 -8.78
C ASP A 16 -21.60 -81.12 -9.46
N ALA A 17 -22.48 -81.22 -10.46
CA ALA A 17 -22.81 -80.11 -11.36
C ALA A 17 -23.40 -78.89 -10.61
N GLY A 18 -23.73 -79.05 -9.32
CA GLY A 18 -24.06 -77.98 -8.38
C GLY A 18 -22.83 -77.24 -7.79
N ALA A 19 -21.72 -77.93 -7.51
CA ALA A 19 -20.49 -77.34 -6.97
C ALA A 19 -19.76 -76.49 -8.02
N ASP A 20 -19.68 -76.98 -9.26
CA ASP A 20 -19.04 -76.28 -10.37
C ASP A 20 -19.83 -75.02 -10.80
N ARG A 21 -21.17 -75.10 -10.69
CA ARG A 21 -22.08 -73.96 -10.88
C ARG A 21 -21.98 -72.94 -9.74
N GLY A 22 -21.66 -73.37 -8.52
CA GLY A 22 -21.40 -72.50 -7.37
C GLY A 22 -20.07 -71.76 -7.48
N LEU A 23 -19.01 -72.44 -7.91
CA LEU A 23 -17.70 -71.85 -8.23
C LEU A 23 -17.80 -70.80 -9.34
N TRP A 24 -18.51 -71.09 -10.43
CA TRP A 24 -18.75 -70.13 -11.51
C TRP A 24 -19.55 -68.90 -11.06
N LYS A 25 -20.57 -69.08 -10.22
CA LYS A 25 -21.31 -67.95 -9.64
C LYS A 25 -20.43 -67.09 -8.73
N SER A 26 -19.56 -67.72 -7.93
CA SER A 26 -18.62 -67.03 -7.05
C SER A 26 -17.55 -66.27 -7.83
N THR A 27 -17.00 -66.83 -8.90
CA THR A 27 -16.00 -66.16 -9.74
C THR A 27 -16.61 -65.01 -10.53
N VAL A 28 -17.82 -65.15 -11.06
CA VAL A 28 -18.55 -64.05 -11.70
C VAL A 28 -18.89 -62.94 -10.70
N ALA A 29 -19.29 -63.27 -9.47
CA ALA A 29 -19.52 -62.28 -8.42
C ALA A 29 -18.23 -61.53 -8.05
N ALA A 30 -17.11 -62.23 -7.91
CA ALA A 30 -15.79 -61.63 -7.65
C ALA A 30 -15.32 -60.73 -8.81
N ALA A 31 -15.54 -61.15 -10.06
CA ALA A 31 -15.22 -60.35 -11.24
C ALA A 31 -16.07 -59.07 -11.31
N ASN A 32 -17.37 -59.15 -11.01
CA ASN A 32 -18.24 -57.98 -10.92
C ASN A 32 -17.79 -57.03 -9.81
N GLN A 33 -17.42 -57.55 -8.64
CA GLN A 33 -16.92 -56.74 -7.54
C GLN A 33 -15.59 -56.05 -7.90
N ALA A 34 -14.67 -56.74 -8.58
CA ALA A 34 -13.43 -56.17 -9.08
C ALA A 34 -13.68 -55.09 -10.14
N LEU A 35 -14.67 -55.27 -11.02
CA LEU A 35 -15.05 -54.28 -12.03
C LEU A 35 -15.62 -53.01 -11.37
N GLU A 36 -16.50 -53.15 -10.38
CA GLU A 36 -17.06 -52.00 -9.66
C GLU A 36 -15.98 -51.27 -8.84
N ALA A 37 -15.04 -52.01 -8.23
CA ALA A 37 -13.88 -51.41 -7.57
C ALA A 37 -12.98 -50.65 -8.58
N ALA A 38 -12.77 -51.21 -9.78
CA ALA A 38 -12.01 -50.55 -10.85
C ALA A 38 -12.68 -49.27 -11.35
N LYS A 39 -14.02 -49.26 -11.51
CA LYS A 39 -14.80 -48.05 -11.84
C LYS A 39 -14.69 -47.00 -10.73
N GLY A 40 -14.77 -47.41 -9.46
CA GLY A 40 -14.57 -46.53 -8.31
C GLY A 40 -13.18 -45.90 -8.29
N MET A 41 -12.14 -46.69 -8.56
CA MET A 41 -10.76 -46.20 -8.69
C MET A 41 -10.60 -45.23 -9.87
N GLN A 42 -11.18 -45.53 -11.03
CA GLN A 42 -11.15 -44.63 -12.19
C GLN A 42 -11.80 -43.28 -11.89
N ALA A 43 -12.94 -43.27 -11.20
CA ALA A 43 -13.60 -42.03 -10.78
C ALA A 43 -12.75 -41.23 -9.78
N ALA A 44 -12.12 -41.91 -8.80
CA ALA A 44 -11.24 -41.29 -7.82
C ALA A 44 -9.97 -40.69 -8.45
N VAL A 45 -9.36 -41.39 -9.42
CA VAL A 45 -8.22 -40.88 -10.20
C VAL A 45 -8.63 -39.65 -11.02
N GLY A 46 -9.81 -39.70 -11.66
CA GLY A 46 -10.35 -38.56 -12.41
C GLY A 46 -10.59 -37.32 -11.52
N GLN A 47 -11.07 -37.51 -10.30
CA GLN A 47 -11.22 -36.41 -9.33
C GLN A 47 -9.85 -35.89 -8.86
N THR A 48 -8.90 -36.79 -8.57
CA THR A 48 -7.54 -36.44 -8.16
C THR A 48 -6.83 -35.61 -9.23
N LEU A 49 -6.95 -35.99 -10.51
CA LEU A 49 -6.39 -35.21 -11.62
C LEU A 49 -7.02 -33.82 -11.71
N LYS A 50 -8.34 -33.69 -11.57
CA LYS A 50 -9.00 -32.37 -11.55
C LYS A 50 -8.49 -31.48 -10.41
N LEU A 51 -8.31 -32.06 -9.22
CA LEU A 51 -7.75 -31.35 -8.07
C LEU A 51 -6.31 -30.92 -8.33
N GLN A 52 -5.48 -31.78 -8.91
CA GLN A 52 -4.10 -31.44 -9.27
C GLN A 52 -4.03 -30.27 -10.26
N HIS A 53 -4.87 -30.27 -11.30
CA HIS A 53 -4.96 -29.16 -12.25
C HIS A 53 -5.38 -27.86 -11.56
N LYS A 54 -6.35 -27.93 -10.63
CA LYS A 54 -6.79 -26.77 -9.86
C LYS A 54 -5.69 -26.24 -8.93
N ILE A 55 -4.93 -27.12 -8.30
CA ILE A 55 -3.80 -26.74 -7.45
C ILE A 55 -2.73 -26.03 -8.28
N MET A 56 -2.43 -26.52 -9.48
CA MET A 56 -1.49 -25.85 -10.39
C MET A 56 -1.97 -24.46 -10.78
N ALA A 57 -3.23 -24.32 -11.20
CA ALA A 57 -3.81 -23.02 -11.56
C ALA A 57 -3.76 -22.02 -10.40
N LEU A 58 -4.10 -22.46 -9.18
CA LEU A 58 -4.04 -21.61 -7.97
C LEU A 58 -2.60 -21.21 -7.61
N ARG A 59 -1.61 -22.07 -7.85
CA ARG A 59 -0.19 -21.72 -7.67
C ARG A 59 0.25 -20.66 -8.67
N ASP A 60 -0.16 -20.78 -9.93
CA ASP A 60 0.17 -19.78 -10.96
C ASP A 60 -0.51 -18.43 -10.69
N GLU A 61 -1.73 -18.43 -10.14
CA GLU A 61 -2.40 -17.23 -9.66
C GLU A 61 -1.68 -16.61 -8.46
N LEU A 62 -1.27 -17.42 -7.48
CA LEU A 62 -0.51 -16.95 -6.32
C LEU A 62 0.80 -16.29 -6.75
N HIS A 63 1.57 -16.93 -7.63
CA HIS A 63 2.83 -16.37 -8.12
C HIS A 63 2.63 -15.05 -8.87
N ARG A 64 1.55 -14.92 -9.65
CA ARG A 64 1.20 -13.64 -10.29
C ARG A 64 0.86 -12.56 -9.27
N ALA A 65 0.04 -12.88 -8.26
CA ALA A 65 -0.33 -11.95 -7.21
C ALA A 65 0.89 -11.52 -6.36
N GLU A 66 1.82 -12.44 -6.09
CA GLU A 66 3.08 -12.14 -5.40
C GLU A 66 3.95 -11.17 -6.20
N ALA A 67 4.09 -11.41 -7.51
CA ALA A 67 4.84 -10.51 -8.40
C ALA A 67 4.20 -9.11 -8.48
N GLU A 68 2.88 -9.02 -8.56
CA GLU A 68 2.15 -7.75 -8.52
C GLU A 68 2.36 -7.03 -7.18
N ARG A 69 2.26 -7.74 -6.05
CA ARG A 69 2.53 -7.18 -4.72
C ARG A 69 3.93 -6.61 -4.63
N ASP A 70 4.93 -7.33 -5.13
CA ASP A 70 6.32 -6.89 -5.08
C ASP A 70 6.54 -5.66 -5.96
N MET A 71 5.92 -5.61 -7.15
CA MET A 71 5.90 -4.41 -7.99
C MET A 71 5.26 -3.21 -7.27
N TYR A 72 4.12 -3.39 -6.61
CA TYR A 72 3.47 -2.30 -5.86
C TYR A 72 4.30 -1.85 -4.66
N ARG A 73 5.00 -2.78 -4.00
CA ARG A 73 5.92 -2.45 -2.91
C ARG A 73 7.09 -1.60 -3.39
N ASP A 74 7.69 -1.95 -4.53
CA ASP A 74 8.78 -1.18 -5.13
C ASP A 74 8.31 0.21 -5.59
N LEU A 75 7.12 0.29 -6.19
CA LEU A 75 6.51 1.56 -6.57
C LEU A 75 6.28 2.44 -5.35
N HIS A 76 5.71 1.88 -4.28
CA HIS A 76 5.46 2.60 -3.04
C HIS A 76 6.75 3.13 -2.42
N ALA A 77 7.81 2.32 -2.37
CA ALA A 77 9.12 2.76 -1.87
C ALA A 77 9.64 3.96 -2.67
N ARG A 78 9.60 3.90 -4.01
CA ARG A 78 10.02 5.02 -4.88
C ARG A 78 9.20 6.27 -4.66
N THR A 79 7.88 6.15 -4.55
CA THR A 79 6.98 7.29 -4.31
C THR A 79 7.24 7.92 -2.93
N VAL A 80 7.48 7.11 -1.90
CA VAL A 80 7.83 7.62 -0.56
C VAL A 80 9.17 8.35 -0.59
N ASP A 81 10.17 7.82 -1.28
CA ASP A 81 11.47 8.47 -1.42
C ASP A 81 11.36 9.81 -2.19
N GLU A 82 10.56 9.87 -3.25
CA GLU A 82 10.29 11.10 -4.01
C GLU A 82 9.54 12.14 -3.15
N LEU A 83 8.56 11.71 -2.35
CA LEU A 83 7.86 12.58 -1.40
C LEU A 83 8.81 13.12 -0.33
N ASN A 84 9.68 12.29 0.23
CA ASN A 84 10.67 12.74 1.20
C ASN A 84 11.65 13.72 0.56
N HIS A 85 12.11 13.46 -0.67
CA HIS A 85 13.01 14.36 -1.38
C HIS A 85 12.37 15.73 -1.67
N THR A 86 11.09 15.76 -2.08
CA THR A 86 10.35 17.02 -2.28
C THR A 86 10.11 17.76 -0.97
N LEU A 87 9.83 17.05 0.11
CA LEU A 87 9.75 17.61 1.46
C LEU A 87 11.09 18.15 1.96
N ASP A 88 12.22 17.57 1.54
CA ASP A 88 13.58 17.99 1.89
C ASP A 88 14.12 19.16 1.04
N LEU A 89 13.57 19.39 -0.15
CA LEU A 89 13.79 20.64 -0.92
C LEU A 89 12.97 21.80 -0.33
N SER A 90 11.82 21.46 0.24
CA SER A 90 10.90 22.36 0.91
C SER A 90 11.45 23.18 2.10
N PRO A 91 12.35 22.72 3.00
CA PRO A 91 12.66 23.42 4.24
C PRO A 91 13.38 24.74 4.00
N ALA A 92 14.26 24.81 3.00
CA ALA A 92 14.93 26.05 2.61
C ALA A 92 13.92 27.06 2.01
N GLU A 93 13.01 26.58 1.16
CA GLU A 93 11.93 27.40 0.61
C GLU A 93 10.95 27.85 1.70
N TRP A 94 10.59 26.99 2.65
CA TRP A 94 9.77 27.32 3.82
C TRP A 94 10.44 28.35 4.72
N GLN A 95 11.74 28.21 4.98
CA GLN A 95 12.52 29.19 5.75
C GLN A 95 12.55 30.54 5.05
N ARG A 96 12.77 30.55 3.73
CA ARG A 96 12.73 31.76 2.91
C ARG A 96 11.35 32.40 2.94
N LEU A 97 10.28 31.64 2.67
CA LEU A 97 8.90 32.12 2.71
C LEU A 97 8.51 32.66 4.08
N ARG A 98 8.98 32.01 5.16
CA ARG A 98 8.78 32.49 6.53
C ARG A 98 9.50 33.83 6.75
N ALA A 99 10.76 33.94 6.35
CA ALA A 99 11.51 35.20 6.46
C ALA A 99 10.87 36.34 5.63
N ASP A 100 10.37 36.03 4.43
CA ASP A 100 9.66 36.98 3.57
C ASP A 100 8.34 37.42 4.20
N ASN A 101 7.56 36.48 4.75
CA ASN A 101 6.31 36.78 5.45
C ASN A 101 6.55 37.67 6.67
N GLU A 102 7.57 37.35 7.47
CA GLU A 102 7.96 38.15 8.63
C GLU A 102 8.37 39.58 8.24
N THR A 103 9.16 39.72 7.17
CA THR A 103 9.55 41.02 6.62
C THR A 103 8.32 41.81 6.20
N LEU A 104 7.35 41.15 5.55
CA LEU A 104 6.10 41.79 5.11
C LEU A 104 5.24 42.22 6.31
N GLN A 105 5.13 41.40 7.35
CA GLN A 105 4.39 41.74 8.57
C GLN A 105 4.97 42.97 9.27
N ILE A 106 6.30 43.06 9.36
CA ILE A 106 7.00 44.21 9.95
C ILE A 106 6.74 45.47 9.12
N ARG A 107 6.87 45.39 7.79
CA ARG A 107 6.59 46.52 6.89
C ARG A 107 5.14 46.98 7.03
N HIS A 108 4.19 46.05 6.95
CA HIS A 108 2.77 46.34 7.09
C HIS A 108 2.46 47.01 8.43
N ARG A 109 3.01 46.49 9.53
CA ARG A 109 2.80 47.07 10.86
C ARG A 109 3.36 48.50 10.94
N ALA A 110 4.56 48.73 10.43
CA ALA A 110 5.15 50.07 10.41
C ALA A 110 4.26 51.07 9.68
N TYR A 111 3.77 50.73 8.48
CA TYR A 111 2.83 51.58 7.76
C TYR A 111 1.56 51.85 8.55
N LYS A 112 0.94 50.80 9.12
CA LYS A 112 -0.29 50.95 9.89
C LYS A 112 -0.08 51.87 11.10
N LEU A 113 1.02 51.74 11.81
CA LEU A 113 1.33 52.57 12.97
C LEU A 113 1.58 54.03 12.60
N LEU A 114 2.31 54.28 11.50
CA LEU A 114 2.51 55.65 11.00
C LEU A 114 1.18 56.29 10.61
N VAL A 115 0.36 55.60 9.81
CA VAL A 115 -0.96 56.12 9.41
C VAL A 115 -1.83 56.41 10.63
N GLN A 116 -1.84 55.53 11.63
CA GLN A 116 -2.54 55.76 12.89
C GLN A 116 -2.00 56.98 13.64
N HIS A 117 -0.69 57.19 13.65
CA HIS A 117 -0.08 58.36 14.28
C HIS A 117 -0.48 59.66 13.57
N TYR A 118 -0.29 59.75 12.25
CA TYR A 118 -0.67 60.91 11.44
C TYR A 118 -2.16 61.24 11.57
N ALA A 119 -3.03 60.21 11.56
CA ALA A 119 -4.47 60.40 11.78
C ALA A 119 -4.80 60.98 13.16
N ARG A 120 -4.06 60.60 14.22
CA ARG A 120 -4.26 61.12 15.59
C ARG A 120 -3.83 62.58 15.74
N ILE A 121 -2.73 62.98 15.09
CA ILE A 121 -2.17 64.33 15.21
C ILE A 121 -2.74 65.32 14.17
N GLY A 122 -3.46 64.82 13.16
CA GLY A 122 -4.12 65.63 12.14
C GLY A 122 -3.17 66.33 11.17
N THR A 123 -1.93 65.85 11.03
CA THR A 123 -0.94 66.45 10.13
C THR A 123 -0.99 65.81 8.74
N PRO A 124 -0.73 66.59 7.67
CA PRO A 124 -0.60 66.04 6.34
C PRO A 124 0.65 65.16 6.23
N ILE A 125 0.57 64.11 5.40
CA ILE A 125 1.67 63.19 5.16
C ILE A 125 2.61 63.81 4.13
N ASP A 126 3.80 64.20 4.57
CA ASP A 126 4.92 64.51 3.68
C ASP A 126 5.65 63.22 3.25
N PRO A 127 5.77 62.91 1.95
CA PRO A 127 6.36 61.65 1.49
C PRO A 127 7.81 61.42 1.92
N ALA A 128 8.64 62.46 1.95
CA ALA A 128 10.06 62.34 2.30
C ALA A 128 10.22 62.00 3.79
N THR A 129 9.56 62.78 4.65
CA THR A 129 9.50 62.57 6.11
C THR A 129 8.90 61.20 6.44
N PHE A 130 7.83 60.81 5.76
CA PHE A 130 7.16 59.52 5.99
C PHE A 130 8.09 58.33 5.67
N ALA A 131 8.89 58.42 4.60
CA ALA A 131 9.82 57.35 4.23
C ALA A 131 10.93 57.17 5.28
N GLU A 132 11.45 58.26 5.83
CA GLU A 132 12.46 58.23 6.91
C GLU A 132 11.87 57.67 8.20
N GLN A 133 10.72 58.20 8.63
CA GLN A 133 10.00 57.72 9.80
C GLN A 133 9.65 56.24 9.70
N ARG A 134 9.26 55.76 8.50
CA ARG A 134 9.01 54.33 8.25
C ARG A 134 10.24 53.49 8.50
N SER A 135 11.43 53.93 8.09
CA SER A 135 12.68 53.22 8.34
C SER A 135 12.97 53.12 9.84
N ARG A 136 12.83 54.23 10.58
CA ARG A 136 13.02 54.27 12.04
C ARG A 136 12.03 53.36 12.78
N VAL A 137 10.76 53.39 12.40
CA VAL A 137 9.72 52.52 12.98
C VAL A 137 9.98 51.05 12.68
N GLN A 138 10.40 50.69 11.46
CA GLN A 138 10.77 49.31 11.12
C GLN A 138 11.93 48.79 11.98
N GLN A 139 12.97 49.61 12.15
CA GLN A 139 14.10 49.27 13.03
C GLN A 139 13.66 49.10 14.48
N HIS A 140 12.76 49.95 14.97
CA HIS A 140 12.20 49.79 16.31
C HIS A 140 11.39 48.51 16.47
N ILE A 141 10.51 48.19 15.51
CA ILE A 141 9.74 46.94 15.53
C ILE A 141 10.67 45.73 15.55
N LEU A 142 11.74 45.72 14.74
CA LEU A 142 12.77 44.67 14.76
C LEU A 142 13.44 44.56 16.13
N PHE A 143 13.75 45.68 16.76
CA PHE A 143 14.33 45.70 18.10
C PHE A 143 13.38 45.15 19.17
N GLN A 144 12.11 45.54 19.16
CA GLN A 144 11.10 45.02 20.10
C GLN A 144 10.85 43.52 19.89
N ARG A 145 10.84 43.07 18.64
CA ARG A 145 10.73 41.65 18.31
C ARG A 145 11.90 40.83 18.86
N ARG A 146 13.14 41.34 18.78
CA ARG A 146 14.32 40.71 19.41
C ARG A 146 14.21 40.60 20.93
N LYS A 147 13.41 41.47 21.56
CA LYS A 147 13.06 41.41 22.99
C LYS A 147 11.88 40.48 23.30
N GLY A 148 11.32 39.80 22.29
CA GLY A 148 10.18 38.89 22.44
C GLY A 148 8.80 39.56 22.40
N ILE A 149 8.72 40.86 22.09
CA ILE A 149 7.43 41.56 21.99
C ILE A 149 6.78 41.24 20.63
N PRO A 150 5.54 40.72 20.60
CA PRO A 150 4.84 40.46 19.34
C PRO A 150 4.56 41.77 18.58
N VAL A 151 4.79 41.74 17.25
CA VAL A 151 4.59 42.89 16.35
C VAL A 151 3.14 43.44 16.41
N SER A 152 2.16 42.58 16.68
CA SER A 152 0.75 42.94 16.83
C SER A 152 0.47 43.83 18.04
N VAL A 153 1.27 43.73 19.10
CA VAL A 153 1.03 44.45 20.38
C VAL A 153 1.58 45.87 20.35
N ILE A 154 2.62 46.15 19.55
CA ILE A 154 3.24 47.48 19.43
C ILE A 154 2.21 48.49 18.94
N THR A 155 1.97 49.55 19.71
CA THR A 155 0.94 50.57 19.45
C THR A 155 1.51 51.84 18.83
N ALA A 156 0.64 52.77 18.44
CA ALA A 156 1.05 54.06 17.88
C ALA A 156 1.72 54.96 18.94
N ASP A 157 1.36 54.80 20.21
CA ASP A 157 1.95 55.55 21.33
C ASP A 157 3.38 55.06 21.60
N ASP A 158 3.63 53.76 21.43
CA ASP A 158 4.96 53.16 21.56
C ASP A 158 5.96 53.69 20.53
N ILE A 159 5.50 54.21 19.39
CA ILE A 159 6.37 54.76 18.34
C ILE A 159 6.39 56.28 18.30
N ALA A 160 5.54 56.98 19.07
CA ALA A 160 5.41 58.43 18.99
C ALA A 160 6.73 59.18 19.26
N PHE A 161 7.60 58.63 20.12
CA PHE A 161 8.91 59.21 20.42
C PHE A 161 9.89 59.15 19.22
N LEU A 162 9.67 58.24 18.27
CA LEU A 162 10.49 58.10 17.06
C LEU A 162 10.11 59.08 15.96
N LEU A 163 8.96 59.73 16.09
CA LEU A 163 8.34 60.58 15.08
C LEU A 163 8.43 62.07 15.42
N ARG A 164 9.07 62.41 16.55
CA ARG A 164 9.45 63.77 16.93
C ARG A 164 10.76 64.18 16.25
#